data_AF-A0A972F3N4-F1
#
_entry.id   AF-A0A972F3N4-F1
#
_cell.length_a   1.000
_cell.length_b   1.000
_cell.length_c   1.000
_cell.angle_alpha   90.00
_cell.angle_beta   90.00
_cell.angle_gamma   90.00
#
_symmetry.space_group_name_H-M   'P 1'
#
loop_
_entity.id
_entity.type
_entity.pdbx_description
1 polymer ?
#
loop_
_entity_poly.entity_id
_entity_poly.type
_entity_poly.pdbx_seq_one_letter_code
_entity_poly.pdbx_strand_id
1 'polypeptide(L)'
;MDFSKWTLDDYRSWLDICINCGACVAHGPVCPHNNQTLPPYEWSGPDKRCPSLEYYNFSSHAAKGRLLNAGAVWRDGIEITDDMINLMYTCASCGVCNEICYMWKPMYIIQAMRQEIVEQKKELPEPLPELFANMDEKHNLFGLDERAKNLPNLPTKGKDLYFTGCYTSYLLPKIARVNARILMAGGLDLCHMGSDEHCCGEVAYQGGNMELFREMAKRNVDKVIEAGSERVICSCAHCYKTWKEAYPNALQMDLPFKVCHVTEVLAELLAEGKLQPIKPVNKTVTFHDPCFLRSTANEAPRAVLAAIPGLELKEMPRHGKWSYCCGGGAKIVLNCYPDFASDTGSERLAEAKETADEVITSCPVCFNQLRHTAQTDSVDIGIEDISVLLAESLGISTEM
;
A
#
# COMPACT_ATOMS: atom_id res chain seq x y z
N MET A 1 -16.77 -0.12 15.91
CA MET A 1 -17.21 -0.96 14.78
C MET A 1 -16.00 -1.25 13.93
N ASP A 2 -15.69 -2.53 13.71
CA ASP A 2 -14.53 -2.94 12.92
C ASP A 2 -14.99 -3.41 11.54
N PHE A 3 -15.08 -2.47 10.59
CA PHE A 3 -15.45 -2.75 9.20
C PHE A 3 -14.55 -3.81 8.57
N SER A 4 -13.30 -3.94 9.02
CA SER A 4 -12.40 -4.92 8.41
C SER A 4 -12.88 -6.36 8.57
N LYS A 5 -13.80 -6.67 9.50
CA LYS A 5 -14.31 -8.03 9.78
C LYS A 5 -15.65 -8.35 9.09
N TRP A 6 -16.15 -7.46 8.25
CA TRP A 6 -17.48 -7.56 7.66
C TRP A 6 -17.51 -8.40 6.39
N THR A 7 -18.63 -9.08 6.18
CA THR A 7 -19.00 -9.78 4.96
C THR A 7 -19.66 -8.84 3.95
N LEU A 8 -19.82 -9.28 2.70
CA LEU A 8 -20.54 -8.53 1.68
C LEU A 8 -21.98 -8.18 2.12
N ASP A 9 -22.67 -9.10 2.78
CA ASP A 9 -24.04 -8.89 3.27
C ASP A 9 -24.12 -7.86 4.41
N ASP A 10 -23.10 -7.79 5.26
CA ASP A 10 -23.00 -6.74 6.29
C ASP A 10 -22.88 -5.36 5.64
N TYR A 11 -22.06 -5.21 4.58
CA TYR A 11 -21.92 -3.95 3.85
C TYR A 11 -23.19 -3.55 3.12
N ARG A 12 -23.86 -4.50 2.45
CA ARG A 12 -25.16 -4.30 1.79
C ARG A 12 -26.18 -3.75 2.77
N SER A 13 -26.26 -4.33 3.97
CA SER A 13 -27.20 -3.94 5.02
C SER A 13 -26.87 -2.58 5.65
N TRP A 14 -25.59 -2.20 5.71
CA TRP A 14 -25.17 -0.99 6.41
C TRP A 14 -25.27 0.27 5.55
N LEU A 15 -25.01 0.20 4.24
CA LEU A 15 -24.89 1.37 3.36
C LEU A 15 -26.12 2.30 3.34
N ASP A 16 -27.29 1.80 3.77
CA ASP A 16 -28.56 2.55 3.85
C ASP A 16 -28.51 3.82 4.71
N ILE A 17 -27.53 3.96 5.62
CA ILE A 17 -27.47 5.11 6.54
C ILE A 17 -26.54 6.23 6.02
N CYS A 18 -26.01 6.13 4.79
CA CYS A 18 -25.12 7.17 4.24
C CYS A 18 -25.80 8.56 4.21
N ILE A 19 -25.28 9.50 4.99
CA ILE A 19 -25.88 10.83 5.20
C ILE A 19 -25.63 11.83 4.06
N ASN A 20 -24.95 11.42 2.97
CA ASN A 20 -24.72 12.20 1.75
C ASN A 20 -24.07 13.59 1.90
N CYS A 21 -23.38 13.85 3.02
CA CYS A 21 -22.83 15.16 3.38
C CYS A 21 -21.85 15.76 2.33
N GLY A 22 -21.11 14.92 1.60
CA GLY A 22 -20.19 15.38 0.54
C GLY A 22 -18.76 15.70 0.98
N ALA A 23 -18.39 15.49 2.25
CA ALA A 23 -17.04 15.76 2.75
C ALA A 23 -15.92 15.04 1.95
N CYS A 24 -16.20 13.85 1.40
CA CYS A 24 -15.26 13.10 0.58
C CYS A 24 -15.18 13.53 -0.90
N VAL A 25 -15.90 14.59 -1.28
CA VAL A 25 -15.81 15.29 -2.59
C VAL A 25 -15.32 16.74 -2.40
N ALA A 26 -15.41 17.27 -1.17
CA ALA A 26 -15.09 18.67 -0.85
C ALA A 26 -13.72 18.81 -0.15
N HIS A 27 -13.39 20.06 0.24
CA HIS A 27 -12.12 20.47 0.82
C HIS A 27 -11.86 20.00 2.28
N GLY A 28 -12.28 18.80 2.68
CA GLY A 28 -12.06 18.23 4.02
C GLY A 28 -13.34 18.16 4.82
N PRO A 29 -13.31 18.16 6.17
CA PRO A 29 -14.51 18.10 6.99
C PRO A 29 -15.22 19.45 6.93
N VAL A 30 -15.71 19.82 5.75
CA VAL A 30 -16.88 20.65 5.62
C VAL A 30 -18.00 19.79 6.16
N CYS A 31 -18.19 19.87 7.49
CA CYS A 31 -19.51 19.60 8.04
C CYS A 31 -20.45 20.54 7.27
N PRO A 32 -21.37 20.04 6.43
CA PRO A 32 -22.23 20.90 5.62
C PRO A 32 -23.23 21.69 6.48
N HIS A 33 -23.12 21.62 7.81
CA HIS A 33 -24.09 22.15 8.77
C HIS A 33 -23.59 23.42 9.47
N ASN A 34 -22.41 23.96 9.13
CA ASN A 34 -22.01 25.26 9.64
C ASN A 34 -21.37 26.15 8.57
N ASN A 35 -22.22 26.83 7.79
CA ASN A 35 -21.84 27.83 6.79
C ASN A 35 -21.23 29.13 7.38
N GLN A 36 -20.85 29.16 8.67
CA GLN A 36 -20.46 30.42 9.32
C GLN A 36 -18.96 30.53 9.65
N THR A 37 -18.22 29.42 9.70
CA THR A 37 -16.75 29.43 9.84
C THR A 37 -16.15 28.20 9.17
N LEU A 38 -15.16 28.40 8.29
CA LEU A 38 -14.31 27.31 7.84
C LEU A 38 -13.69 26.65 9.09
N PRO A 39 -13.60 25.31 9.16
CA PRO A 39 -12.92 24.66 10.26
C PRO A 39 -11.45 25.16 10.34
N PRO A 40 -10.81 25.12 11.51
CA PRO A 40 -9.39 25.48 11.63
C PRO A 40 -8.56 24.77 10.56
N TYR A 41 -7.52 25.43 10.02
CA TYR A 41 -6.68 24.86 8.94
C TYR A 41 -6.15 23.45 9.27
N GLU A 42 -5.90 23.18 10.54
CA GLU A 42 -5.46 21.87 11.07
C GLU A 42 -6.50 20.74 10.86
N TRP A 43 -7.77 21.11 10.66
CA TRP A 43 -8.89 20.21 10.43
C TRP A 43 -9.22 20.12 8.94
N SER A 44 -8.86 21.11 8.11
CA SER A 44 -8.93 21.00 6.66
C SER A 44 -7.80 20.11 6.14
N GLY A 45 -8.14 18.93 5.62
CA GLY A 45 -7.19 18.17 4.81
C GLY A 45 -6.86 18.92 3.51
N PRO A 46 -5.75 18.58 2.84
CA PRO A 46 -5.25 19.30 1.66
C PRO A 46 -6.29 19.35 0.54
N ASP A 47 -6.22 20.36 -0.32
CA ASP A 47 -7.20 20.57 -1.39
C ASP A 47 -7.33 19.35 -2.30
N LYS A 48 -6.20 18.90 -2.85
CA LYS A 48 -6.10 17.71 -3.69
C LYS A 48 -5.79 16.46 -2.89
N ARG A 49 -6.71 15.48 -2.92
CA ARG A 49 -6.61 14.25 -2.09
C ARG A 49 -6.88 12.96 -2.81
N CYS A 50 -7.95 12.92 -3.60
CA CYS A 50 -8.38 11.71 -4.28
C CYS A 50 -7.83 11.76 -5.70
N PRO A 51 -6.77 11.00 -6.04
CA PRO A 51 -6.17 11.09 -7.37
C PRO A 51 -7.18 10.84 -8.48
N SER A 52 -8.13 9.93 -8.25
CA SER A 52 -9.21 9.65 -9.18
C SER A 52 -10.18 10.83 -9.37
N LEU A 53 -10.45 11.61 -8.31
CA LEU A 53 -11.26 12.82 -8.48
C LEU A 53 -10.47 13.90 -9.24
N GLU A 54 -9.19 14.10 -8.90
CA GLU A 54 -8.36 15.12 -9.54
C GLU A 54 -8.19 14.87 -11.04
N TYR A 55 -7.95 13.62 -11.43
CA TYR A 55 -7.73 13.25 -12.84
C TYR A 55 -9.02 13.30 -13.67
N TYR A 56 -10.08 12.62 -13.21
CA TYR A 56 -11.32 12.50 -13.99
C TYR A 56 -12.25 13.72 -13.84
N ASN A 57 -11.98 14.59 -12.86
CA ASN A 57 -12.70 15.83 -12.60
C ASN A 57 -14.24 15.69 -12.52
N PHE A 58 -14.70 14.55 -11.99
CA PHE A 58 -16.12 14.25 -11.87
C PHE A 58 -16.43 13.51 -10.56
N SER A 59 -17.49 13.92 -9.86
CA SER A 59 -17.77 13.44 -8.50
C SER A 59 -18.05 11.94 -8.41
N SER A 60 -18.43 11.29 -9.52
CA SER A 60 -18.59 9.83 -9.56
C SER A 60 -17.29 9.08 -9.25
N HIS A 61 -16.13 9.67 -9.58
CA HIS A 61 -14.80 9.12 -9.30
C HIS A 61 -14.30 9.41 -7.88
N ALA A 62 -15.07 10.13 -7.07
CA ALA A 62 -14.83 10.30 -5.64
C ALA A 62 -15.52 9.20 -4.82
N ALA A 63 -15.17 9.12 -3.53
CA ALA A 63 -15.77 8.13 -2.63
C ALA A 63 -17.31 8.26 -2.54
N LYS A 64 -17.86 9.48 -2.49
CA LYS A 64 -19.33 9.68 -2.47
C LYS A 64 -20.00 9.08 -3.69
N GLY A 65 -19.48 9.39 -4.88
CA GLY A 65 -19.98 8.85 -6.14
C GLY A 65 -20.01 7.33 -6.15
N ARG A 66 -18.91 6.70 -5.73
CA ARG A 66 -18.84 5.24 -5.61
C ARG A 66 -19.83 4.66 -4.60
N LEU A 67 -20.00 5.29 -3.44
CA LEU A 67 -21.00 4.86 -2.45
C LEU A 67 -22.43 4.98 -2.98
N LEU A 68 -22.73 6.03 -3.73
CA LEU A 68 -24.05 6.18 -4.36
C LEU A 68 -24.31 5.11 -5.42
N ASN A 69 -23.30 4.76 -6.22
CA ASN A 69 -23.40 3.66 -7.18
C ASN A 69 -23.55 2.30 -6.48
N ALA A 70 -22.82 2.07 -5.38
CA ALA A 70 -23.01 0.88 -4.55
C ALA A 70 -24.44 0.79 -4.00
N GLY A 71 -24.98 1.91 -3.50
CA GLY A 71 -26.34 1.99 -2.99
C GLY A 71 -27.39 1.74 -4.07
N ALA A 72 -27.19 2.29 -5.27
CA ALA A 72 -28.05 2.03 -6.43
C ALA A 72 -28.14 0.53 -6.75
N VAL A 73 -27.02 -0.19 -6.70
CA VAL A 73 -26.98 -1.63 -6.96
C VAL A 73 -27.64 -2.42 -5.82
N TRP A 74 -27.22 -2.17 -4.57
CA TRP A 74 -27.65 -2.99 -3.43
C TRP A 74 -29.06 -2.69 -2.93
N ARG A 75 -29.49 -1.42 -2.93
CA ARG A 75 -30.81 -1.00 -2.45
C ARG A 75 -31.85 -0.96 -3.56
N ASP A 76 -31.50 -0.36 -4.68
CA ASP A 76 -32.46 -0.08 -5.76
C ASP A 76 -32.50 -1.19 -6.82
N GLY A 77 -31.62 -2.20 -6.71
CA GLY A 77 -31.55 -3.34 -7.64
C GLY A 77 -31.10 -2.94 -9.05
N ILE A 78 -30.36 -1.83 -9.18
CA ILE A 78 -29.85 -1.36 -10.47
C ILE A 78 -28.74 -2.32 -10.93
N GLU A 79 -28.77 -2.67 -12.22
CA GLU A 79 -27.75 -3.52 -12.81
C GLU A 79 -26.37 -2.83 -12.82
N ILE A 80 -25.33 -3.60 -12.51
CA ILE A 80 -23.94 -3.15 -12.65
C ILE A 80 -23.63 -2.97 -14.15
N THR A 81 -23.37 -1.72 -14.52
CA THR A 81 -22.96 -1.30 -15.87
C THR A 81 -21.44 -1.17 -16.00
N ASP A 82 -20.94 -1.11 -17.23
CA ASP A 82 -19.51 -0.94 -17.51
C ASP A 82 -18.95 0.38 -16.93
N ASP A 83 -19.74 1.45 -16.97
CA ASP A 83 -19.38 2.72 -16.34
C ASP A 83 -19.20 2.56 -14.82
N MET A 84 -20.11 1.83 -14.15
CA MET A 84 -19.98 1.55 -12.71
C MET A 84 -18.72 0.72 -12.40
N ILE A 85 -18.39 -0.26 -13.25
CA ILE A 85 -17.17 -1.06 -13.12
C ILE A 85 -15.96 -0.13 -13.23
N ASN A 86 -15.88 0.69 -14.27
CA ASN A 86 -14.80 1.67 -14.44
C ASN A 86 -14.67 2.61 -13.23
N LEU A 87 -15.78 3.12 -12.69
CA LEU A 87 -15.78 3.94 -11.47
C LEU A 87 -15.17 3.19 -10.28
N MET A 88 -15.48 1.90 -10.08
CA MET A 88 -14.90 1.12 -8.99
C MET A 88 -13.41 0.86 -9.18
N TYR A 89 -12.95 0.55 -10.39
CA TYR A 89 -11.55 0.17 -10.64
C TYR A 89 -10.59 1.36 -10.85
N THR A 90 -11.10 2.55 -11.14
CA THR A 90 -10.32 3.81 -11.09
C THR A 90 -10.01 4.27 -9.66
N CYS A 91 -10.50 3.58 -8.62
CA CYS A 91 -10.09 3.86 -7.24
C CYS A 91 -8.68 3.31 -6.97
N ALA A 92 -7.75 4.19 -6.59
CA ALA A 92 -6.38 3.81 -6.22
C ALA A 92 -6.25 3.05 -4.88
N SER A 93 -7.35 2.76 -4.18
CA SER A 93 -7.36 2.07 -2.88
C SER A 93 -6.46 2.68 -1.78
N CYS A 94 -6.17 3.99 -1.87
CA CYS A 94 -5.24 4.66 -0.96
C CYS A 94 -5.77 4.95 0.45
N GLY A 95 -7.07 4.74 0.69
CA GLY A 95 -7.66 4.90 2.03
C GLY A 95 -7.90 6.33 2.52
N VAL A 96 -7.50 7.38 1.77
CA VAL A 96 -7.67 8.76 2.24
C VAL A 96 -9.13 9.12 2.54
N CYS A 97 -10.09 8.53 1.83
CA CYS A 97 -11.51 8.71 2.09
C CYS A 97 -11.98 8.11 3.43
N ASN A 98 -11.27 7.13 3.98
CA ASN A 98 -11.56 6.57 5.31
C ASN A 98 -11.12 7.54 6.43
N GLU A 99 -10.04 8.29 6.21
CA GLU A 99 -9.62 9.36 7.13
C GLU A 99 -10.63 10.51 7.15
N ILE A 100 -11.25 10.80 6.00
CA ILE A 100 -12.28 11.84 5.88
C ILE A 100 -13.60 11.35 6.48
N CYS A 101 -14.03 10.15 6.11
CA CYS A 101 -15.32 9.61 6.50
C CYS A 101 -15.13 8.43 7.47
N TYR A 102 -14.85 8.76 8.73
CA TYR A 102 -14.67 7.76 9.79
C TYR A 102 -15.92 6.93 10.06
N MET A 103 -17.11 7.45 9.71
CA MET A 103 -18.40 6.77 9.90
C MET A 103 -18.61 5.62 8.91
N TRP A 104 -18.26 5.83 7.64
CA TRP A 104 -18.60 4.90 6.55
C TRP A 104 -17.41 4.14 6.00
N LYS A 105 -16.19 4.63 6.26
CA LYS A 105 -14.94 4.11 5.73
C LYS A 105 -15.07 3.61 4.28
N PRO A 106 -15.30 4.54 3.32
CA PRO A 106 -15.71 4.23 1.95
C PRO A 106 -14.91 3.16 1.22
N MET A 107 -13.63 2.99 1.52
CA MET A 107 -12.82 1.96 0.88
C MET A 107 -13.36 0.54 1.03
N TYR A 108 -13.96 0.21 2.18
CA TYR A 108 -14.50 -1.13 2.39
C TYR A 108 -15.70 -1.40 1.48
N ILE A 109 -16.53 -0.38 1.26
CA ILE A 109 -17.69 -0.45 0.36
C ILE A 109 -17.24 -0.57 -1.10
N ILE A 110 -16.19 0.16 -1.49
CA ILE A 110 -15.60 0.05 -2.82
C ILE A 110 -15.03 -1.36 -3.04
N GLN A 111 -14.34 -1.93 -2.05
CA GLN A 111 -13.79 -3.28 -2.13
C GLN A 111 -14.90 -4.35 -2.17
N ALA A 112 -15.96 -4.18 -1.38
CA ALA A 112 -17.15 -5.04 -1.43
C ALA A 112 -17.87 -4.96 -2.78
N MET A 113 -17.99 -3.77 -3.38
CA MET A 113 -18.53 -3.65 -4.75
C MET A 113 -17.66 -4.36 -5.79
N ARG A 114 -16.33 -4.31 -5.66
CA ARG A 114 -15.47 -5.09 -6.57
C ARG A 114 -15.65 -6.59 -6.39
N GLN A 115 -15.88 -7.06 -5.16
CA GLN A 115 -16.24 -8.46 -4.91
C GLN A 115 -17.56 -8.83 -5.60
N GLU A 116 -18.60 -8.01 -5.48
CA GLU A 116 -19.88 -8.20 -6.18
C GLU A 116 -19.70 -8.28 -7.71
N ILE A 117 -18.89 -7.39 -8.29
CA ILE A 117 -18.61 -7.37 -9.74
C ILE A 117 -18.03 -8.73 -10.20
N VAL A 118 -17.08 -9.28 -9.43
CA VAL A 118 -16.47 -10.58 -9.72
C VAL A 118 -17.46 -11.73 -9.51
N GLU A 119 -18.23 -11.73 -8.42
CA GLU A 119 -19.24 -12.76 -8.13
C GLU A 119 -20.35 -12.81 -9.19
N GLN A 120 -20.72 -11.66 -9.74
CA GLN A 120 -21.67 -11.55 -10.86
C GLN A 120 -21.05 -11.82 -12.23
N LYS A 121 -19.76 -12.17 -12.29
CA LYS A 121 -19.03 -12.52 -13.53
C LYS A 121 -19.09 -11.42 -14.59
N LYS A 122 -19.04 -10.16 -14.16
CA LYS A 122 -18.95 -9.01 -15.08
C LYS A 122 -17.55 -8.93 -15.70
N GLU A 123 -17.45 -8.27 -16.85
CA GLU A 123 -16.18 -8.05 -17.52
C GLU A 123 -15.30 -7.11 -16.69
N LEU A 124 -14.06 -7.54 -16.43
CA LEU A 124 -13.12 -6.79 -15.60
C LEU A 124 -12.19 -5.96 -16.48
N PRO A 125 -11.67 -4.82 -15.98
CA PRO A 125 -10.71 -4.04 -16.74
C PRO A 125 -9.45 -4.85 -17.05
N GLU A 126 -9.02 -4.84 -18.31
CA GLU A 126 -7.76 -5.48 -18.70
C GLU A 126 -6.55 -4.69 -18.14
N PRO A 127 -5.45 -5.37 -17.75
CA PRO A 127 -5.21 -6.81 -17.80
C PRO A 127 -5.56 -7.55 -16.48
N LEU A 128 -6.54 -7.08 -15.70
CA LEU A 128 -6.82 -7.64 -14.37
C LEU A 128 -7.09 -9.16 -14.36
N PRO A 129 -7.85 -9.74 -15.31
CA PRO A 129 -8.00 -11.20 -15.40
C PRO A 129 -6.67 -11.94 -15.57
N GLU A 130 -5.75 -11.42 -16.40
CA GLU A 130 -4.41 -11.98 -16.57
C GLU A 130 -3.60 -11.89 -15.28
N LEU A 131 -3.69 -10.78 -14.55
CA LEU A 131 -3.02 -10.65 -13.24
C LEU A 131 -3.53 -11.69 -12.23
N PHE A 132 -4.82 -12.02 -12.24
CA PHE A 132 -5.37 -13.10 -11.43
C PHE A 132 -4.81 -14.46 -11.85
N ALA A 133 -4.79 -14.77 -13.15
CA ALA A 133 -4.23 -16.00 -13.67
C ALA A 133 -2.74 -16.15 -13.31
N ASN A 134 -1.95 -15.08 -13.43
CA ASN A 134 -0.54 -15.07 -13.03
C ASN A 134 -0.35 -15.40 -11.54
N MET A 135 -1.19 -14.84 -10.66
CA MET A 135 -1.12 -15.14 -9.22
C MET A 135 -1.53 -16.57 -8.90
N ASP A 136 -2.49 -17.12 -9.64
CA ASP A 136 -2.95 -18.50 -9.46
C ASP A 136 -1.90 -19.50 -9.96
N GLU A 137 -1.47 -19.37 -11.22
CA GLU A 137 -0.61 -20.33 -11.91
C GLU A 137 0.88 -20.18 -11.58
N LYS A 138 1.36 -18.93 -11.50
CA LYS A 138 2.79 -18.61 -11.31
C LYS A 138 3.10 -18.10 -9.92
N HIS A 139 2.08 -17.94 -9.08
CA HIS A 139 2.21 -17.53 -7.68
C HIS A 139 2.86 -16.15 -7.49
N ASN A 140 2.92 -15.34 -8.56
CA ASN A 140 3.45 -13.98 -8.55
C ASN A 140 2.66 -13.10 -9.52
N LEU A 141 2.70 -11.80 -9.29
CA LEU A 141 1.92 -10.85 -10.09
C LEU A 141 2.33 -10.80 -11.56
N PHE A 142 3.60 -11.08 -11.87
CA PHE A 142 4.22 -10.79 -13.16
C PHE A 142 4.18 -11.98 -14.13
N GLY A 143 3.65 -13.14 -13.71
CA GLY A 143 3.63 -14.35 -14.53
C GLY A 143 5.01 -14.97 -14.78
N LEU A 144 6.03 -14.61 -14.00
CA LEU A 144 7.41 -15.03 -14.22
C LEU A 144 7.71 -16.37 -13.54
N ASP A 145 8.41 -17.27 -14.24
CA ASP A 145 8.81 -18.58 -13.70
C ASP A 145 9.96 -18.49 -12.67
N GLU A 146 10.93 -17.60 -12.93
CA GLU A 146 12.12 -17.46 -12.10
C GLU A 146 12.11 -16.15 -11.31
N ARG A 147 12.50 -16.25 -10.04
CA ARG A 147 12.81 -15.07 -9.24
C ARG A 147 14.10 -14.41 -9.71
N ALA A 148 14.30 -13.16 -9.28
CA ALA A 148 15.53 -12.45 -9.53
C ALA A 148 16.73 -13.22 -8.98
N LYS A 149 17.84 -13.17 -9.73
CA LYS A 149 19.12 -13.72 -9.27
C LYS A 149 19.63 -12.95 -8.05
N ASN A 150 20.40 -13.61 -7.19
CA ASN A 150 21.03 -13.02 -6.02
C ASN A 150 20.01 -12.47 -4.99
N LEU A 151 18.96 -13.22 -4.71
CA LEU A 151 18.16 -13.03 -3.50
C LEU A 151 18.94 -13.46 -2.24
N PRO A 152 18.59 -12.94 -1.06
CA PRO A 152 19.22 -13.39 0.18
C PRO A 152 18.99 -14.89 0.40
N ASN A 153 20.08 -15.63 0.63
CA ASN A 153 20.01 -17.05 0.97
C ASN A 153 19.81 -17.19 2.48
N LEU A 154 18.57 -17.46 2.91
CA LEU A 154 18.20 -17.58 4.32
C LEU A 154 17.70 -19.01 4.59
N PRO A 155 17.78 -19.50 5.84
CA PRO A 155 17.16 -20.77 6.20
C PRO A 155 15.64 -20.72 6.00
N THR A 156 15.00 -21.89 5.91
CA THR A 156 13.54 -22.01 5.79
C THR A 156 12.81 -22.07 7.13
N LYS A 157 13.55 -22.08 8.24
CA LYS A 157 13.03 -22.05 9.61
C LYS A 157 13.77 -20.99 10.41
N GLY A 158 13.05 -20.31 11.29
CA GLY A 158 13.57 -19.21 12.10
C GLY A 158 12.42 -18.42 12.71
N LYS A 159 12.72 -17.65 13.76
CA LYS A 159 11.70 -16.87 14.48
C LYS A 159 11.16 -15.68 13.68
N ASP A 160 12.00 -15.10 12.82
CA ASP A 160 11.71 -13.88 12.06
C ASP A 160 11.62 -14.19 10.55
N LEU A 161 10.41 -14.39 10.04
CA LEU A 161 10.20 -14.64 8.62
C LEU A 161 10.24 -13.33 7.83
N TYR A 162 11.23 -13.18 6.97
CA TYR A 162 11.30 -12.06 6.04
C TYR A 162 10.50 -12.36 4.77
N PHE A 163 9.35 -11.68 4.64
CA PHE A 163 8.48 -11.80 3.48
C PHE A 163 8.87 -10.79 2.40
N THR A 164 9.47 -11.27 1.31
CA THR A 164 9.99 -10.39 0.24
C THR A 164 8.89 -9.84 -0.67
N GLY A 165 7.88 -10.65 -0.96
CA GLY A 165 6.82 -10.33 -1.92
C GLY A 165 7.33 -10.20 -3.36
N CYS A 166 6.40 -10.06 -4.31
CA CYS A 166 6.73 -10.12 -5.75
C CYS A 166 7.70 -9.02 -6.21
N TYR A 167 7.49 -7.76 -5.78
CA TYR A 167 8.30 -6.65 -6.30
C TYR A 167 9.79 -6.80 -5.96
N THR A 168 10.12 -7.14 -4.71
CA THR A 168 11.53 -7.30 -4.32
C THR A 168 12.10 -8.64 -4.77
N SER A 169 11.27 -9.69 -4.84
CA SER A 169 11.71 -11.00 -5.36
C SER A 169 12.02 -11.02 -6.85
N TYR A 170 11.35 -10.20 -7.67
CA TYR A 170 11.45 -10.28 -9.14
C TYR A 170 12.05 -9.04 -9.78
N LEU A 171 11.74 -7.83 -9.29
CA LEU A 171 12.17 -6.58 -9.93
C LEU A 171 13.25 -5.83 -9.14
N LEU A 172 13.21 -5.93 -7.81
CA LEU A 172 14.03 -5.10 -6.91
C LEU A 172 14.85 -5.94 -5.90
N PRO A 173 15.68 -6.89 -6.36
CA PRO A 173 16.43 -7.79 -5.48
C PRO A 173 17.44 -7.07 -4.58
N LYS A 174 17.90 -5.87 -4.97
CA LYS A 174 18.76 -5.01 -4.12
C LYS A 174 18.08 -4.72 -2.78
N ILE A 175 16.81 -4.33 -2.80
CA ILE A 175 16.04 -4.01 -1.59
C ILE A 175 15.87 -5.26 -0.72
N ALA A 176 15.62 -6.43 -1.32
CA ALA A 176 15.53 -7.70 -0.59
C ALA A 176 16.83 -8.03 0.15
N ARG A 177 17.98 -7.96 -0.56
CA ARG A 177 19.30 -8.22 0.03
C ARG A 177 19.65 -7.26 1.15
N VAL A 178 19.44 -5.97 0.91
CA VAL A 178 19.79 -4.92 1.88
C VAL A 178 19.00 -5.09 3.18
N ASN A 179 17.68 -5.28 3.08
CA ASN A 179 16.87 -5.54 4.26
C ASN A 179 17.33 -6.79 5.02
N ALA A 180 17.59 -7.91 4.33
CA ALA A 180 18.10 -9.11 4.98
C ALA A 180 19.44 -8.86 5.69
N ARG A 181 20.38 -8.15 5.05
CA ARG A 181 21.69 -7.80 5.65
C ARG A 181 21.53 -6.93 6.90
N ILE A 182 20.67 -5.91 6.87
CA ILE A 182 20.42 -5.04 8.03
C ILE A 182 19.76 -5.82 9.17
N LEU A 183 18.73 -6.61 8.87
CA LEU A 183 18.01 -7.38 9.88
C LEU A 183 18.92 -8.44 10.54
N MET A 184 19.79 -9.11 9.77
CA MET A 184 20.81 -10.01 10.33
C MET A 184 21.85 -9.25 11.17
N ALA A 185 22.29 -8.07 10.74
CA ALA A 185 23.20 -7.23 11.52
C ALA A 185 22.58 -6.77 12.85
N GLY A 186 21.26 -6.59 12.88
CA GLY A 186 20.48 -6.35 14.10
C GLY A 186 20.26 -7.58 14.99
N GLY A 187 20.80 -8.74 14.61
CA GLY A 187 20.77 -9.98 15.40
C GLY A 187 19.45 -10.76 15.32
N LEU A 188 18.64 -10.58 14.27
CA LEU A 188 17.42 -11.36 14.06
C LEU A 188 17.72 -12.78 13.57
N ASP A 189 16.88 -13.72 13.99
CA ASP A 189 16.90 -15.12 13.53
C ASP A 189 16.04 -15.24 12.27
N LEU A 190 16.61 -14.76 11.15
CA LEU A 190 15.88 -14.64 9.89
C LEU A 190 15.69 -15.97 9.18
N CYS A 191 14.49 -16.16 8.66
CA CYS A 191 14.17 -17.18 7.67
C CYS A 191 13.38 -16.60 6.50
N HIS A 192 13.19 -17.40 5.45
CA HIS A 192 12.31 -17.07 4.33
C HIS A 192 11.53 -18.29 3.87
N MET A 193 10.48 -18.10 3.08
CA MET A 193 9.75 -19.23 2.46
C MET A 193 10.41 -19.78 1.20
N GLY A 194 11.56 -19.25 0.76
CA GLY A 194 12.25 -19.73 -0.44
C GLY A 194 11.33 -19.71 -1.65
N SER A 195 11.44 -20.69 -2.56
CA SER A 195 10.57 -20.84 -3.73
C SER A 195 9.08 -21.01 -3.38
N ASP A 196 8.75 -21.40 -2.15
CA ASP A 196 7.37 -21.57 -1.68
C ASP A 196 6.69 -20.23 -1.33
N GLU A 197 7.41 -19.10 -1.28
CA GLU A 197 6.79 -17.79 -1.06
C GLU A 197 5.87 -17.42 -2.24
N HIS A 198 4.58 -17.27 -1.96
CA HIS A 198 3.61 -16.81 -2.94
C HIS A 198 3.34 -15.32 -2.78
N CYS A 199 2.80 -14.70 -3.82
CA CYS A 199 2.25 -13.36 -3.76
C CYS A 199 1.34 -13.20 -2.53
N CYS A 200 1.35 -12.01 -1.92
CA CYS A 200 0.46 -11.71 -0.81
C CYS A 200 -1.04 -11.71 -1.20
N GLY A 201 -1.37 -11.70 -2.49
CA GLY A 201 -2.75 -11.72 -2.98
C GLY A 201 -3.46 -10.37 -2.94
N GLU A 202 -2.75 -9.27 -2.70
CA GLU A 202 -3.38 -7.94 -2.57
C GLU A 202 -4.18 -7.52 -3.82
N VAL A 203 -3.73 -7.87 -5.03
CA VAL A 203 -4.46 -7.58 -6.27
C VAL A 203 -5.76 -8.38 -6.34
N ALA A 204 -5.76 -9.64 -5.89
CA ALA A 204 -6.99 -10.45 -5.81
C ALA A 204 -7.98 -9.83 -4.81
N TYR A 205 -7.50 -9.45 -3.61
CA TYR A 205 -8.33 -8.80 -2.59
C TYR A 205 -8.91 -7.45 -3.06
N GLN A 206 -8.05 -6.58 -3.58
CA GLN A 206 -8.44 -5.24 -4.04
C GLN A 206 -9.24 -5.31 -5.34
N GLY A 207 -9.07 -6.37 -6.14
CA GLY A 207 -9.75 -6.58 -7.40
C GLY A 207 -11.07 -7.33 -7.28
N GLY A 208 -11.41 -7.84 -6.09
CA GLY A 208 -12.68 -8.50 -5.79
C GLY A 208 -12.67 -10.03 -5.90
N ASN A 209 -11.57 -10.65 -6.33
CA ASN A 209 -11.45 -12.10 -6.39
C ASN A 209 -11.12 -12.69 -5.00
N MET A 210 -12.16 -12.78 -4.17
CA MET A 210 -12.03 -13.22 -2.77
C MET A 210 -11.79 -14.72 -2.62
N GLU A 211 -12.13 -15.53 -3.61
CA GLU A 211 -11.81 -16.97 -3.63
C GLU A 211 -10.30 -17.17 -3.73
N LEU A 212 -9.69 -16.67 -4.80
CA LEU A 212 -8.24 -16.71 -5.01
C LEU A 212 -7.50 -16.07 -3.82
N PHE A 213 -7.99 -14.94 -3.30
CA PHE A 213 -7.37 -14.29 -2.15
C PHE A 213 -7.34 -15.18 -0.90
N ARG A 214 -8.44 -15.87 -0.58
CA ARG A 214 -8.52 -16.76 0.60
C ARG A 214 -7.58 -17.95 0.47
N GLU A 215 -7.46 -18.53 -0.71
CA GLU A 215 -6.54 -19.64 -0.98
C GLU A 215 -5.08 -19.23 -0.77
N MET A 216 -4.68 -18.09 -1.34
CA MET A 216 -3.34 -17.53 -1.19
C MET A 216 -3.04 -17.17 0.27
N ALA A 217 -4.00 -16.53 0.96
CA ALA A 217 -3.87 -16.17 2.37
C ALA A 217 -3.66 -17.42 3.23
N LYS A 218 -4.49 -18.46 3.03
CA LYS A 218 -4.38 -19.71 3.78
C LYS A 218 -3.01 -20.35 3.58
N ARG A 219 -2.56 -20.49 2.34
CA ARG A 219 -1.26 -21.10 2.03
C ARG A 219 -0.10 -20.34 2.67
N ASN A 220 -0.09 -19.02 2.55
CA ASN A 220 0.96 -18.18 3.13
C ASN A 220 0.98 -18.30 4.67
N VAL A 221 -0.18 -18.30 5.33
CA VAL A 221 -0.28 -18.47 6.78
C VAL A 221 0.20 -19.86 7.21
N ASP A 222 -0.22 -20.92 6.52
CA ASP A 222 0.22 -22.30 6.81
C ASP A 222 1.75 -22.43 6.71
N LYS A 223 2.37 -21.77 5.73
CA LYS A 223 3.84 -21.77 5.55
C LYS A 223 4.59 -21.02 6.64
N VAL A 224 4.05 -19.92 7.14
CA VAL A 224 4.63 -19.22 8.31
C VAL A 224 4.58 -20.11 9.56
N ILE A 225 3.47 -20.84 9.74
CA ILE A 225 3.31 -21.80 10.85
C ILE A 225 4.32 -22.95 10.70
N GLU A 226 4.49 -23.50 9.49
CA GLU A 226 5.46 -24.56 9.18
C GLU A 226 6.92 -24.13 9.47
N ALA A 227 7.24 -22.86 9.15
CA ALA A 227 8.55 -22.26 9.43
C ALA A 227 8.82 -22.09 10.94
N GLY A 228 7.79 -22.17 11.78
CA GLY A 228 7.87 -21.95 13.23
C GLY A 228 8.12 -20.49 13.60
N SER A 229 7.71 -19.56 12.73
CA SER A 229 8.01 -18.15 12.89
C SER A 229 7.02 -17.44 13.80
N GLU A 230 7.55 -16.61 14.70
CA GLU A 230 6.77 -15.81 15.65
C GLU A 230 6.43 -14.43 15.08
N ARG A 231 7.18 -13.99 14.08
CA ARG A 231 7.03 -12.68 13.42
C ARG A 231 7.22 -12.78 11.91
N VAL A 232 6.35 -12.12 11.15
CA VAL A 232 6.47 -11.88 9.71
C VAL A 232 6.85 -10.42 9.47
N ILE A 233 7.93 -10.19 8.75
CA ILE A 233 8.50 -8.87 8.44
C ILE A 233 8.30 -8.60 6.96
N CYS A 234 7.44 -7.64 6.63
CA CYS A 234 7.16 -7.23 5.25
C CYS A 234 7.95 -5.97 4.90
N SER A 235 8.73 -6.00 3.81
CA SER A 235 9.39 -4.79 3.27
C SER A 235 8.50 -3.93 2.37
N CYS A 236 7.32 -4.45 1.99
CA CYS A 236 6.35 -3.74 1.18
C CYS A 236 5.11 -3.35 1.98
N ALA A 237 4.77 -2.06 1.97
CA ALA A 237 3.56 -1.52 2.57
C ALA A 237 2.27 -2.24 2.15
N HIS A 238 2.13 -2.61 0.88
CA HIS A 238 0.97 -3.36 0.40
C HIS A 238 0.91 -4.74 1.04
N CYS A 239 2.02 -5.49 1.03
CA CYS A 239 2.08 -6.79 1.66
C CYS A 239 1.79 -6.68 3.16
N TYR A 240 2.42 -5.74 3.87
CA TYR A 240 2.18 -5.50 5.29
C TYR A 240 0.70 -5.32 5.60
N LYS A 241 -0.01 -4.41 4.90
CA LYS A 241 -1.43 -4.18 5.15
C LYS A 241 -2.29 -5.40 4.81
N THR A 242 -1.97 -6.11 3.72
CA THR A 242 -2.67 -7.35 3.35
C THR A 242 -2.53 -8.42 4.43
N TRP A 243 -1.31 -8.67 4.90
CA TRP A 243 -1.04 -9.60 6.00
C TRP A 243 -1.70 -9.15 7.32
N LYS A 244 -1.58 -7.86 7.66
CA LYS A 244 -2.02 -7.33 8.96
C LYS A 244 -3.53 -7.18 9.09
N GLU A 245 -4.20 -6.72 8.03
CA GLU A 245 -5.63 -6.37 8.06
C GLU A 245 -6.49 -7.34 7.25
N ALA A 246 -6.07 -7.68 6.02
CA ALA A 246 -6.93 -8.42 5.10
C ALA A 246 -6.94 -9.94 5.37
N TYR A 247 -5.81 -10.54 5.76
CA TYR A 247 -5.74 -11.97 6.08
C TYR A 247 -6.62 -12.38 7.27
N PRO A 248 -6.60 -11.67 8.43
CA PRO A 248 -7.46 -12.04 9.55
C PRO A 248 -8.94 -12.10 9.17
N ASN A 249 -9.39 -11.14 8.36
CA ASN A 249 -10.78 -11.13 7.87
C ASN A 249 -11.05 -12.25 6.88
N ALA A 250 -10.20 -12.42 5.86
CA ALA A 250 -10.43 -13.42 4.82
C ALA A 250 -10.47 -14.85 5.39
N LEU A 251 -9.65 -15.12 6.41
CA LEU A 251 -9.56 -16.42 7.07
C LEU A 251 -10.45 -16.53 8.33
N GLN A 252 -11.11 -15.44 8.72
CA GLN A 252 -11.93 -15.36 9.94
C GLN A 252 -11.19 -15.87 11.19
N MET A 253 -9.92 -15.51 11.33
CA MET A 253 -9.06 -15.91 12.44
C MET A 253 -8.03 -14.84 12.79
N ASP A 254 -7.59 -14.83 14.04
CA ASP A 254 -6.40 -14.07 14.42
C ASP A 254 -5.15 -14.84 13.96
N LEU A 255 -4.15 -14.12 13.46
CA LEU A 255 -2.89 -14.73 13.04
C LEU A 255 -2.07 -15.14 14.27
N PRO A 256 -1.47 -16.36 14.30
CA PRO A 256 -0.72 -16.86 15.46
C PRO A 256 0.68 -16.25 15.60
N PHE A 257 0.99 -15.21 14.82
CA PHE A 257 2.29 -14.52 14.77
C PHE A 257 2.10 -13.01 14.58
N LYS A 258 3.12 -12.22 14.95
CA LYS A 258 3.12 -10.76 14.76
C LYS A 258 3.42 -10.43 13.30
N VAL A 259 2.67 -9.51 12.70
CA VAL A 259 3.00 -8.93 11.39
C VAL A 259 3.55 -7.52 11.62
N CYS A 260 4.75 -7.26 11.10
CA CYS A 260 5.45 -5.97 11.17
C CYS A 260 5.83 -5.47 9.77
N HIS A 261 5.83 -4.17 9.59
CA HIS A 261 6.52 -3.54 8.49
C HIS A 261 8.01 -3.43 8.84
N VAL A 262 8.89 -3.55 7.84
CA VAL A 262 10.34 -3.54 8.09
C VAL A 262 10.80 -2.27 8.83
N THR A 263 10.20 -1.11 8.56
CA THR A 263 10.55 0.13 9.25
C THR A 263 10.23 0.11 10.74
N GLU A 264 9.18 -0.61 11.17
CA GLU A 264 8.88 -0.79 12.60
C GLU A 264 10.01 -1.56 13.29
N VAL A 265 10.45 -2.65 12.65
CA VAL A 265 11.56 -3.47 13.17
C VAL A 265 12.87 -2.70 13.17
N LEU A 266 13.17 -1.94 12.12
CA LEU A 266 14.37 -1.11 12.05
C LEU A 266 14.37 -0.02 13.13
N ALA A 267 13.24 0.64 13.35
CA ALA A 267 13.11 1.63 14.42
C ALA A 267 13.31 1.01 15.81
N GLU A 268 12.74 -0.18 16.08
CA GLU A 268 12.97 -0.95 17.31
C GLU A 268 14.48 -1.25 17.49
N LEU A 269 15.15 -1.76 16.47
CA LEU A 269 16.57 -2.11 16.53
C LEU A 269 17.50 -0.91 16.72
N LEU A 270 17.17 0.24 16.14
CA LEU A 270 17.89 1.49 16.34
C LEU A 270 17.71 2.01 17.77
N ALA A 271 16.48 2.00 18.28
CA ALA A 271 16.17 2.42 19.65
C ALA A 271 16.85 1.54 20.71
N GLU A 272 16.97 0.23 20.45
CA GLU A 272 17.69 -0.72 21.29
C GLU A 272 19.23 -0.63 21.17
N GLY A 273 19.74 0.19 20.25
CA GLY A 273 21.18 0.33 19.99
C GLY A 273 21.83 -0.88 19.31
N LYS A 274 21.03 -1.81 18.78
CA LYS A 274 21.50 -2.97 18.00
C LYS A 274 21.95 -2.58 16.60
N LEU A 275 21.38 -1.51 16.05
CA LEU A 275 21.84 -0.85 14.85
C LEU A 275 22.36 0.54 15.23
N GLN A 276 23.54 0.91 14.75
CA GLN A 276 24.17 2.19 15.05
C GLN A 276 24.70 2.82 13.77
N PRO A 277 23.92 3.71 13.11
CA PRO A 277 24.37 4.42 11.92
C PRO A 277 25.50 5.38 12.30
N ILE A 278 26.70 5.16 11.75
CA ILE A 278 27.92 5.92 12.10
C ILE A 278 28.44 6.78 10.95
N LYS A 279 28.05 6.48 9.70
CA LYS A 279 28.50 7.23 8.53
C LYS A 279 27.49 8.32 8.21
N PRO A 280 27.88 9.60 8.18
CA PRO A 280 26.97 10.67 7.83
C PRO A 280 26.62 10.59 6.34
N VAL A 281 25.35 10.83 6.00
CA VAL A 281 24.88 10.86 4.60
C VAL A 281 24.89 12.29 4.05
N ASN A 282 24.73 13.33 4.89
CA ASN A 282 24.80 14.75 4.53
C ASN A 282 23.91 15.14 3.34
N LYS A 283 22.63 14.74 3.38
CA LYS A 283 21.63 15.03 2.36
C LYS A 283 20.37 15.62 2.99
N THR A 284 19.71 16.52 2.27
CA THR A 284 18.32 16.91 2.54
C THR A 284 17.41 16.09 1.64
N VAL A 285 16.50 15.33 2.23
CA VAL A 285 15.58 14.41 1.53
C VAL A 285 14.14 14.72 1.90
N THR A 286 13.21 14.27 1.07
CA THR A 286 11.79 14.21 1.43
C THR A 286 11.31 12.75 1.51
N PHE A 287 10.17 12.50 2.17
CA PHE A 287 9.65 11.15 2.34
C PHE A 287 8.28 10.99 1.67
N HIS A 288 8.15 9.99 0.81
CA HIS A 288 6.85 9.55 0.31
C HIS A 288 6.29 8.47 1.24
N ASP A 289 5.32 8.87 2.06
CA ASP A 289 4.56 7.94 2.91
C ASP A 289 3.70 7.01 2.05
N PRO A 290 3.96 5.69 2.06
CA PRO A 290 3.12 4.74 1.35
C PRO A 290 1.72 4.75 1.94
N CYS A 291 0.70 4.95 1.10
CA CYS A 291 -0.69 5.07 1.57
C CYS A 291 -1.21 3.83 2.33
N PHE A 292 -0.59 2.66 2.15
CA PHE A 292 -0.91 1.42 2.87
C PHE A 292 -0.31 1.36 4.30
N LEU A 293 0.55 2.31 4.71
CA LEU A 293 1.04 2.44 6.09
C LEU A 293 0.35 3.55 6.90
N ARG A 294 -0.52 4.34 6.25
CA ARG A 294 -1.12 5.59 6.75
C ARG A 294 -1.63 5.54 8.19
N SER A 295 -2.26 4.43 8.59
CA SER A 295 -2.98 4.28 9.86
C SER A 295 -2.29 3.38 10.89
N THR A 296 -1.14 2.78 10.56
CA THR A 296 -0.53 1.70 11.39
C THR A 296 0.95 1.91 11.66
N ALA A 297 1.74 2.31 10.66
CA ALA A 297 3.20 2.31 10.72
C ALA A 297 3.81 3.59 10.12
N ASN A 298 3.11 4.72 10.22
CA ASN A 298 3.50 5.99 9.59
C ASN A 298 4.70 6.67 10.27
N GLU A 299 4.89 6.47 11.57
CA GLU A 299 5.94 7.15 12.34
C GLU A 299 7.29 6.41 12.29
N ALA A 300 7.26 5.09 12.12
CA ALA A 300 8.48 4.27 12.11
C ALA A 300 9.50 4.67 11.03
N PRO A 301 9.11 4.99 9.77
CA PRO A 301 10.05 5.53 8.78
C PRO A 301 10.75 6.81 9.23
N ARG A 302 10.05 7.74 9.89
CA ARG A 302 10.62 9.00 10.39
C ARG A 302 11.65 8.75 11.48
N ALA A 303 11.37 7.82 12.39
CA ALA A 303 12.32 7.40 13.42
C ALA A 303 13.60 6.79 12.80
N VAL A 304 13.45 5.99 11.74
CA VAL A 304 14.60 5.43 11.01
C VAL A 304 15.43 6.53 10.34
N LEU A 305 14.79 7.47 9.63
CA LEU A 305 15.48 8.57 8.95
C LEU A 305 16.20 9.49 9.95
N ALA A 306 15.57 9.81 11.08
CA ALA A 306 16.14 10.66 12.12
C ALA A 306 17.39 10.05 12.80
N ALA A 307 17.54 8.72 12.75
CA ALA A 307 18.71 8.03 13.29
C ALA A 307 19.94 8.12 12.38
N ILE A 308 19.79 8.58 11.13
CA ILE A 308 20.89 8.67 10.16
C ILE A 308 21.63 10.01 10.35
N PRO A 309 22.91 10.01 10.77
CA PRO A 309 23.65 11.25 10.97
C PRO A 309 23.78 12.07 9.68
N GLY A 310 23.61 13.39 9.82
CA GLY A 310 23.70 14.34 8.71
C GLY A 310 22.55 14.25 7.70
N LEU A 311 21.52 13.43 7.93
CA LEU A 311 20.33 13.43 7.10
C LEU A 311 19.32 14.46 7.61
N GLU A 312 18.83 15.32 6.73
CA GLU A 312 17.76 16.26 7.01
C GLU A 312 16.48 15.82 6.27
N LEU A 313 15.39 15.63 7.00
CA LEU A 313 14.09 15.31 6.40
C LEU A 313 13.24 16.58 6.28
N LYS A 314 12.82 16.89 5.05
CA LYS A 314 11.85 17.94 4.75
C LYS A 314 10.56 17.33 4.22
N GLU A 315 9.48 17.49 4.98
CA GLU A 315 8.18 16.92 4.63
C GLU A 315 7.52 17.66 3.47
N MET A 316 6.91 16.91 2.54
CA MET A 316 6.04 17.46 1.50
C MET A 316 4.75 18.02 2.14
N PRO A 317 4.05 18.99 1.51
CA PRO A 317 2.77 19.50 2.00
C PRO A 317 1.75 18.40 2.36
N ARG A 318 1.65 17.36 1.53
CA ARG A 318 0.81 16.18 1.75
C ARG A 318 1.66 15.02 2.22
N HIS A 319 1.74 14.84 3.54
CA HIS A 319 2.48 13.77 4.19
C HIS A 319 1.64 13.11 5.30
N GLY A 320 2.15 12.01 5.84
CA GLY A 320 1.54 11.21 6.90
C GLY A 320 0.11 10.78 6.57
N LYS A 321 -0.84 11.09 7.48
CA LYS A 321 -2.27 10.81 7.27
C LYS A 321 -2.88 11.50 6.05
N TRP A 322 -2.20 12.49 5.46
CA TRP A 322 -2.63 13.22 4.27
C TRP A 322 -1.83 12.90 3.01
N SER A 323 -0.91 11.93 3.07
CA SER A 323 -0.09 11.52 1.92
C SER A 323 -0.90 11.27 0.65
N TYR A 324 -0.39 11.76 -0.48
CA TYR A 324 -0.98 11.56 -1.79
C TYR A 324 -0.46 10.28 -2.45
N CYS A 325 -1.24 9.68 -3.36
CA CYS A 325 -0.86 8.42 -3.99
C CYS A 325 0.36 8.61 -4.92
N CYS A 326 1.22 7.59 -5.04
CA CYS A 326 2.31 7.55 -6.02
C CYS A 326 1.86 7.20 -7.45
N GLY A 327 0.57 6.89 -7.66
CA GLY A 327 0.05 6.34 -8.92
C GLY A 327 -0.07 4.81 -8.95
N GLY A 328 0.56 4.10 -8.01
CA GLY A 328 0.56 2.64 -8.01
C GLY A 328 -0.83 2.00 -7.82
N GLY A 329 -1.72 2.67 -7.08
CA GLY A 329 -3.14 2.33 -6.89
C GLY A 329 -3.47 0.83 -6.75
N ALA A 330 -2.99 0.20 -5.67
CA ALA A 330 -3.13 -1.25 -5.41
C ALA A 330 -2.63 -2.16 -6.55
N LYS A 331 -1.74 -1.65 -7.40
CA LYS A 331 -1.27 -2.28 -8.64
C LYS A 331 -2.39 -2.54 -9.66
N ILE A 332 -3.63 -2.19 -9.37
CA ILE A 332 -4.74 -2.24 -10.33
C ILE A 332 -4.66 -1.00 -11.22
N VAL A 333 -4.56 0.19 -10.63
CA VAL A 333 -4.52 1.46 -11.39
C VAL A 333 -3.31 1.49 -12.32
N LEU A 334 -2.11 1.15 -11.82
CA LEU A 334 -0.91 1.19 -12.67
C LEU A 334 -0.95 0.21 -13.85
N ASN A 335 -1.66 -0.91 -13.73
CA ASN A 335 -1.74 -1.91 -14.81
C ASN A 335 -2.95 -1.67 -15.74
N CYS A 336 -4.09 -1.25 -15.21
CA CYS A 336 -5.35 -1.13 -15.97
C CYS A 336 -5.61 0.30 -16.48
N TYR A 337 -5.00 1.32 -15.86
CA TYR A 337 -5.21 2.74 -16.17
C TYR A 337 -3.86 3.50 -16.15
N PRO A 338 -2.89 3.13 -17.00
CA PRO A 338 -1.52 3.63 -16.92
C PRO A 338 -1.40 5.16 -17.07
N ASP A 339 -2.22 5.79 -17.91
CA ASP A 339 -2.21 7.26 -18.08
C ASP A 339 -2.60 7.97 -16.77
N PHE A 340 -3.65 7.49 -16.11
CA PHE A 340 -4.08 7.99 -14.80
C PHE A 340 -3.02 7.72 -13.72
N ALA A 341 -2.39 6.54 -13.76
CA ALA A 341 -1.30 6.20 -12.84
C ALA A 341 -0.10 7.13 -13.01
N SER A 342 0.28 7.44 -14.25
CA SER A 342 1.37 8.35 -14.59
C SER A 342 1.06 9.76 -14.11
N ASP A 343 -0.10 10.33 -14.48
CA ASP A 343 -0.51 11.68 -14.06
C ASP A 343 -0.47 11.86 -12.53
N THR A 344 -0.99 10.87 -11.80
CA THR A 344 -0.93 10.85 -10.33
C THR A 344 0.51 10.86 -9.82
N GLY A 345 1.39 10.07 -10.45
CA GLY A 345 2.82 10.03 -10.12
C GLY A 345 3.53 11.35 -10.44
N SER A 346 3.20 12.01 -11.55
CA SER A 346 3.75 13.29 -11.98
C SER A 346 3.42 14.39 -10.97
N GLU A 347 2.16 14.45 -10.52
CA GLU A 347 1.75 15.38 -9.46
C GLU A 347 2.54 15.15 -8.17
N ARG A 348 2.77 13.87 -7.80
CA ARG A 348 3.53 13.56 -6.59
C ARG A 348 5.01 13.90 -6.73
N LEU A 349 5.61 13.68 -7.89
CA LEU A 349 7.01 14.02 -8.16
C LEU A 349 7.24 15.53 -8.22
N ALA A 350 6.29 16.30 -8.77
CA ALA A 350 6.33 17.76 -8.74
C ALA A 350 6.39 18.28 -7.29
N GLU A 351 5.50 17.78 -6.42
CA GLU A 351 5.49 18.12 -4.99
C GLU A 351 6.80 17.70 -4.28
N ALA A 352 7.35 16.54 -4.63
CA ALA A 352 8.63 16.08 -4.10
C ALA A 352 9.79 16.98 -4.52
N LYS A 353 9.85 17.37 -5.80
CA LYS A 353 10.92 18.18 -6.38
C LYS A 353 10.92 19.62 -5.86
N GLU A 354 9.76 20.18 -5.55
CA GLU A 354 9.64 21.46 -4.84
C GLU A 354 10.14 21.38 -3.39
N THR A 355 10.18 20.17 -2.82
CA THR A 355 10.54 19.94 -1.42
C THR A 355 12.02 19.63 -1.26
N ALA A 356 12.56 18.65 -1.98
CA ALA A 356 13.95 18.19 -1.90
C ALA A 356 14.43 17.55 -3.22
N ASP A 357 15.74 17.33 -3.36
CA ASP A 357 16.34 16.71 -4.56
C ASP A 357 16.24 15.18 -4.59
N GLU A 358 15.88 14.55 -3.48
CA GLU A 358 15.73 13.11 -3.36
C GLU A 358 14.50 12.75 -2.52
N VAL A 359 13.68 11.81 -3.03
CA VAL A 359 12.52 11.26 -2.34
C VAL A 359 12.80 9.83 -1.87
N ILE A 360 12.64 9.63 -0.58
CA ILE A 360 12.78 8.32 0.06
C ILE A 360 11.41 7.69 0.22
N THR A 361 11.31 6.39 0.03
CA THR A 361 10.09 5.64 0.36
C THR A 361 10.42 4.32 1.04
N SER A 362 9.44 3.75 1.73
CA SER A 362 9.54 2.46 2.41
C SER A 362 8.63 1.42 1.76
N CYS A 363 8.38 1.54 0.45
CA CYS A 363 7.53 0.62 -0.28
C CYS A 363 8.08 0.36 -1.69
N PRO A 364 8.45 -0.89 -2.03
CA PRO A 364 8.95 -1.27 -3.34
C PRO A 364 8.00 -0.95 -4.51
N VAL A 365 6.68 -0.99 -4.28
CA VAL A 365 5.68 -0.60 -5.30
C VAL A 365 5.75 0.91 -5.56
N CYS A 366 5.81 1.72 -4.50
CA CYS A 366 5.92 3.17 -4.62
C CYS A 366 7.26 3.55 -5.26
N PHE A 367 8.36 2.92 -4.84
CA PHE A 367 9.68 3.10 -5.42
C PHE A 367 9.68 2.82 -6.93
N ASN A 368 9.13 1.68 -7.35
CA ASN A 368 9.05 1.32 -8.77
C ASN A 368 8.21 2.33 -9.56
N GLN A 369 7.03 2.69 -9.06
CA GLN A 369 6.12 3.61 -9.75
C GLN A 369 6.69 5.02 -9.87
N LEU A 370 7.26 5.57 -8.79
CA LEU A 370 7.87 6.89 -8.80
C LEU A 370 9.05 6.92 -9.77
N ARG A 371 9.89 5.87 -9.79
CA ARG A 371 11.00 5.77 -10.75
C ARG A 371 10.53 5.68 -12.19
N HIS A 372 9.52 4.86 -12.45
CA HIS A 372 8.93 4.75 -13.78
C HIS A 372 8.40 6.11 -14.25
N THR A 373 7.64 6.80 -13.40
CA THR A 373 7.06 8.11 -13.74
C THR A 373 8.15 9.17 -13.95
N ALA A 374 9.16 9.22 -13.07
CA ALA A 374 10.28 10.16 -13.22
C ALA A 374 11.07 9.93 -14.51
N GLN A 375 11.23 8.68 -14.94
CA GLN A 375 11.87 8.35 -16.21
C GLN A 375 11.02 8.77 -17.41
N THR A 376 9.72 8.45 -17.40
CA THR A 376 8.78 8.82 -18.46
C THR A 376 8.70 10.34 -18.63
N ASP A 377 8.62 11.07 -17.52
CA ASP A 377 8.45 12.53 -17.51
C ASP A 377 9.79 13.29 -17.56
N SER A 378 10.92 12.57 -17.58
CA SER A 378 12.28 13.15 -17.53
C SER A 378 12.49 14.10 -16.34
N VAL A 379 11.93 13.74 -15.18
CA VAL A 379 12.09 14.49 -13.93
C VAL A 379 13.42 14.10 -13.27
N ASP A 380 14.32 15.06 -13.14
CA ASP A 380 15.61 14.88 -12.45
C ASP A 380 15.44 14.94 -10.93
N ILE A 381 15.11 13.79 -10.32
CA ILE A 381 14.98 13.62 -8.86
C ILE A 381 15.55 12.27 -8.42
N GLY A 382 16.30 12.26 -7.32
CA GLY A 382 16.74 11.02 -6.69
C GLY A 382 15.54 10.26 -6.09
N ILE A 383 15.50 8.95 -6.26
CA ILE A 383 14.49 8.09 -5.65
C ILE A 383 15.20 6.88 -5.06
N GLU A 384 15.08 6.68 -3.74
CA GLU A 384 15.76 5.58 -3.05
C GLU A 384 14.86 4.93 -1.98
N ASP A 385 15.09 3.64 -1.71
CA ASP A 385 14.43 2.93 -0.63
C ASP A 385 15.11 3.23 0.72
N ILE A 386 14.30 3.43 1.76
CA ILE A 386 14.78 3.77 3.11
C ILE A 386 15.82 2.77 3.65
N SER A 387 15.70 1.49 3.30
CA SER A 387 16.63 0.46 3.76
C SER A 387 18.01 0.63 3.12
N VAL A 388 18.10 1.08 1.88
CA VAL A 388 19.37 1.33 1.19
C VAL A 388 20.11 2.48 1.86
N LEU A 389 19.40 3.58 2.12
CA LEU A 389 19.95 4.75 2.83
C LEU A 389 20.46 4.39 4.23
N LEU A 390 19.70 3.58 4.98
CA LEU A 390 20.12 3.11 6.29
C LEU A 390 21.36 2.20 6.21
N ALA A 391 21.41 1.28 5.24
CA ALA A 391 22.58 0.41 5.04
C ALA A 391 23.86 1.21 4.74
N GLU A 392 23.77 2.24 3.91
CA GLU A 392 24.90 3.14 3.62
C GLU A 392 25.46 3.75 4.91
N SER A 393 24.58 4.26 5.78
CA SER A 393 24.98 4.86 7.05
C SER A 393 25.53 3.85 8.07
N LEU A 394 25.01 2.61 8.06
CA LEU A 394 25.53 1.48 8.84
C LEU A 394 26.87 0.93 8.28
N GLY A 395 27.27 1.32 7.08
CA GLY A 395 28.42 0.76 6.39
C GLY A 395 28.23 -0.69 5.92
N ILE A 396 26.98 -1.12 5.78
CA ILE A 396 26.60 -2.43 5.21
C ILE A 396 26.62 -2.30 3.68
N SER A 397 27.24 -3.26 2.99
CA SER A 397 27.30 -3.25 1.52
C SER A 397 25.89 -3.26 0.91
N THR A 398 25.62 -2.32 0.00
CA THR A 398 24.41 -2.24 -0.81
C THR A 398 24.58 -2.88 -2.20
N GLU A 399 25.83 -3.14 -2.59
CA GLU A 399 26.22 -3.81 -3.84
C GLU A 399 26.25 -5.33 -3.70
N MET A 400 26.33 -6.05 -4.82
CA MET A 400 26.31 -7.51 -4.87
C MET A 400 27.42 -8.14 -4.04
#